data_AF-A0A133NQU8-F1
#
_entry.id   AF-A0A133NQU8-F1
#
_cell.length_a   1.000
_cell.length_b   1.000
_cell.length_c   1.000
_cell.angle_alpha   90.00
_cell.angle_beta   90.00
_cell.angle_gamma   90.00
#
_symmetry.space_group_name_H-M   'P 1'
#
loop_
_entity.id
_entity.type
_entity.pdbx_description
1 polymer ?
#
loop_
_entity_poly.entity_id
_entity_poly.type
_entity_poly.pdbx_seq_one_letter_code
_entity_poly.pdbx_strand_id
1 'polypeptide(L)' 'MPKKKDKVPDHFRTIYIVTNADKTILSAFTSEEEAKKEIEIKYSILPERFEIEPCALNFDSEFVKEIKKRF' A
#
# COMPACT_ATOMS: atom_id res chain seq x y z
N MET A 1 -17.07 26.37 26.39
CA MET A 1 -16.07 26.45 25.30
C MET A 1 -16.00 25.10 24.62
N PRO A 2 -16.27 24.97 23.32
CA PRO A 2 -16.10 23.68 22.66
C PRO A 2 -14.60 23.44 22.48
N LYS A 3 -14.11 22.34 23.06
CA LYS A 3 -12.75 21.84 22.79
C LYS A 3 -12.65 21.63 21.28
N LYS A 4 -11.77 22.38 20.62
CA LYS A 4 -11.35 22.07 19.25
C LYS A 4 -10.87 20.62 19.28
N LYS A 5 -11.62 19.71 18.65
CA LYS A 5 -11.12 18.38 18.36
C LYS A 5 -9.93 18.62 17.44
N ASP A 6 -8.73 18.43 17.97
CA ASP A 6 -7.52 18.38 17.15
C ASP A 6 -7.82 17.36 16.04
N LYS A 7 -7.97 17.87 14.81
CA LYS A 7 -7.98 17.01 13.63
C LYS A 7 -6.58 16.41 13.62
N VAL A 8 -6.46 15.20 14.17
CA VAL A 8 -5.32 14.33 13.88
C VAL A 8 -5.23 14.33 12.35
N PRO A 9 -4.13 14.78 11.74
CA PRO A 9 -3.96 14.63 10.32
C PRO A 9 -4.04 13.14 10.07
N ASP A 10 -5.13 12.73 9.44
CA ASP A 10 -5.34 11.38 9.00
C ASP A 10 -4.22 11.13 7.98
N HIS A 11 -3.13 10.50 8.44
CA HIS A 11 -1.90 10.34 7.67
C HIS A 11 -2.15 9.21 6.67
N PHE A 12 -2.90 9.50 5.63
CA PHE A 12 -3.10 8.59 4.52
C PHE A 12 -1.97 8.79 3.51
N ARG A 13 -1.40 7.68 3.05
CA ARG A 13 -0.51 7.68 1.89
C ARG A 13 -1.03 6.72 0.85
N THR A 14 -1.09 7.16 -0.40
CA THR A 14 -1.39 6.25 -1.51
C THR A 14 -0.23 5.28 -1.68
N ILE A 15 -0.57 3.99 -1.73
CA ILE A 15 0.30 2.90 -2.14
C ILE A 15 -0.32 2.21 -3.35
N TYR A 16 0.49 1.48 -4.10
CA TYR A 16 0.08 0.72 -5.27
C TYR A 16 0.21 -0.75 -4.94
N ILE A 17 -0.90 -1.48 -4.93
CA ILE A 17 -0.92 -2.92 -4.68
C ILE A 17 -0.95 -3.67 -6.02
N VAL A 18 -0.18 -4.73 -6.12
CA VAL A 18 -0.24 -5.68 -7.24
C VAL A 18 -1.15 -6.82 -6.82
N THR A 19 -2.18 -7.08 -7.63
CA THR A 19 -3.14 -8.17 -7.41
C THR A 19 -3.17 -9.12 -8.59
N ASN A 20 -3.54 -10.38 -8.33
CA ASN A 20 -3.83 -11.36 -9.38
C ASN A 20 -5.34 -11.34 -9.74
N ALA A 21 -5.75 -12.21 -10.67
CA ALA A 21 -7.14 -12.34 -11.10
C ALA A 21 -8.14 -12.64 -9.95
N ASP A 22 -7.69 -13.30 -8.88
CA ASP A 22 -8.49 -13.59 -7.69
C ASP A 22 -8.53 -12.43 -6.67
N LYS A 23 -7.96 -11.28 -7.02
CA LYS A 23 -7.78 -10.10 -6.15
C LYS A 23 -6.93 -10.37 -4.91
N THR A 24 -6.06 -11.38 -4.97
CA THR A 24 -5.08 -11.63 -3.91
C THR A 24 -3.98 -10.59 -4.00
N ILE A 25 -3.68 -9.92 -2.88
CA ILE A 25 -2.58 -8.94 -2.79
C ILE A 25 -1.25 -9.71 -2.77
N LEU A 26 -0.43 -9.51 -3.79
CA LEU A 26 0.88 -10.13 -3.91
C LEU A 26 1.98 -9.24 -3.37
N SER A 27 1.88 -7.93 -3.62
CA SER A 27 2.94 -6.96 -3.31
C SER A 27 2.35 -5.55 -3.18
N ALA A 28 3.06 -4.65 -2.50
CA ALA A 28 2.66 -3.27 -2.29
C ALA A 28 3.86 -2.31 -2.42
N PHE A 29 3.66 -1.18 -3.09
CA PHE A 29 4.71 -0.23 -3.46
C PHE A 29 4.31 1.21 -3.16
N THR A 30 5.29 2.08 -2.98
CA THR A 30 5.04 3.53 -2.80
C THR A 30 4.97 4.30 -4.12
N SER A 31 5.33 3.68 -5.25
CA SER A 31 5.28 4.23 -6.60
C SER A 31 4.63 3.23 -7.55
N GLU A 32 3.89 3.73 -8.53
CA GLU A 32 3.25 2.92 -9.57
C GLU A 32 4.29 2.34 -10.52
N GLU A 33 5.35 3.10 -10.81
CA GLU A 33 6.46 2.69 -11.67
C GLU A 33 7.20 1.48 -11.09
N GLU A 34 7.42 1.46 -9.77
CA GLU A 34 8.00 0.30 -9.08
C GLU A 34 7.11 -0.94 -9.22
N ALA A 35 5.80 -0.78 -9.04
CA ALA A 35 4.83 -1.86 -9.20
C ALA A 35 4.81 -2.41 -10.64
N LYS A 36 4.84 -1.53 -11.66
CA LYS A 36 4.93 -1.93 -13.07
C LYS A 36 6.20 -2.72 -13.37
N LYS A 37 7.33 -2.24 -12.87
CA LYS A 37 8.62 -2.90 -13.03
C LYS A 37 8.64 -4.29 -12.38
N GLU A 38 8.02 -4.44 -11.21
CA GLU A 38 7.88 -5.75 -10.57
C GLU A 38 7.06 -6.71 -11.43
N ILE A 39 5.94 -6.27 -12.02
CA ILE A 39 5.14 -7.09 -12.94
C ILE A 39 5.96 -7.52 -14.15
N GLU A 40 6.70 -6.60 -14.76
CA GLU A 40 7.55 -6.89 -15.92
C GLU A 40 8.64 -7.92 -15.58
N ILE A 41 9.28 -7.81 -14.41
CA ILE A 41 10.41 -8.68 -14.05
C ILE A 41 9.97 -10.04 -13.53
N LYS A 42 8.95 -10.10 -12.67
CA LYS A 42 8.60 -11.31 -11.91
C LYS A 42 7.36 -12.03 -12.40
N TYR A 43 6.39 -11.27 -12.91
CA TYR A 43 5.06 -11.80 -13.18
C TYR A 43 4.75 -11.94 -14.68
N SER A 44 5.54 -11.31 -15.56
CA SER A 44 5.40 -11.40 -17.03
C SER A 44 5.55 -12.81 -17.61
N ILE A 45 6.23 -13.70 -16.88
CA ILE A 45 6.40 -15.11 -17.24
C ILE A 45 5.14 -15.95 -16.97
N LEU A 46 4.22 -15.44 -16.17
CA LEU A 46 3.00 -16.13 -15.79
C LEU A 46 1.90 -15.78 -16.79
N PRO A 47 1.03 -16.75 -17.18
CA PRO A 47 -0.09 -16.50 -18.08
C PRO A 47 -1.22 -15.70 -17.42
N GLU A 48 -1.11 -15.43 -16.12
CA GLU A 48 -2.08 -14.69 -15.34
C GLU A 48 -2.03 -13.19 -15.66
N ARG A 49 -3.18 -12.53 -15.47
CA ARG A 49 -3.26 -11.07 -15.52
C ARG A 49 -3.02 -10.51 -14.13
N PHE A 50 -2.12 -9.53 -14.07
CA PHE A 50 -1.80 -8.80 -12.86
C PHE A 50 -2.29 -7.37 -13.00
N GLU A 51 -2.95 -6.86 -11.97
CA GLU A 51 -3.51 -5.53 -11.94
C GLU A 51 -2.84 -4.69 -10.84
N ILE A 52 -2.65 -3.41 -11.11
CA ILE A 52 -2.16 -2.44 -10.13
C ILE A 52 -3.35 -1.61 -9.68
N GLU A 53 -3.63 -1.63 -8.38
CA GLU A 53 -4.70 -0.83 -7.78
C GLU A 53 -4.12 0.20 -6.80
N PRO A 54 -4.51 1.48 -6.88
CA PRO A 54 -4.16 2.46 -5.87
C PRO A 54 -4.99 2.24 -4.60
N CYS A 55 -4.32 2.16 -3.46
CA CYS A 55 -4.93 1.94 -2.15
C CYS A 55 -4.46 2.99 -1.13
N ALA A 56 -5.35 3.39 -0.22
CA ALA A 56 -4.99 4.29 0.87
C ALA A 56 -4.42 3.50 2.05
N LEU A 57 -3.13 3.68 2.34
CA LEU A 57 -2.53 3.22 3.58
C LEU A 57 -2.85 4.22 4.68
N ASN A 58 -3.73 3.83 5.60
CA ASN A 58 -3.92 4.54 6.85
C ASN A 58 -2.84 4.09 7.84
N PHE A 59 -2.07 5.02 8.38
CA PHE A 59 -1.14 4.73 9.46
C PHE A 59 -1.33 5.71 10.61
N ASP A 60 -1.34 5.16 11.81
CA ASP A 60 -1.41 5.92 13.04
C ASP A 60 -0.15 5.71 13.89
N SER A 61 -0.14 6.32 15.07
CA SER A 61 0.98 6.18 16.01
C SER A 61 1.19 4.74 16.50
N GLU A 62 0.15 3.89 16.50
CA GLU A 62 0.28 2.49 16.91
C GLU A 62 0.94 1.66 15.80
N PHE A 63 0.53 1.86 14.55
CA PHE A 63 1.17 1.27 13.37
C PHE A 63 2.66 1.57 13.33
N VAL A 64 3.06 2.84 13.54
CA VAL A 64 4.48 3.24 13.57
C VAL A 64 5.22 2.59 14.74
N LYS A 65 4.60 2.49 15.92
CA LYS A 65 5.20 1.81 17.09
C LYS A 65 5.43 0.32 16.81
N GLU A 66 4.47 -0.37 16.20
CA GLU A 66 4.58 -1.78 15.85
C GLU A 66 5.68 -2.03 14.81
N ILE A 67 5.82 -1.16 13.80
CA ILE A 67 6.93 -1.25 12.84
C ILE A 67 8.28 -1.10 13.55
N LYS A 68 8.44 -0.11 14.43
CA LYS A 68 9.69 0.14 15.17
C LYS A 68 10.07 -0.97 16.16
N LYS A 69 9.19 -1.93 16.46
CA LYS A 69 9.55 -3.11 17.26
C LYS A 69 10.22 -4.19 16.42
N ARG A 70 9.98 -4.21 15.11
CA ARG A 70 10.48 -5.24 14.18
C ARG A 70 11.84 -4.88 13.56
N PHE A 71 12.27 -3.63 13.65
CA PHE A 71 13.53 -3.10 13.11
C PHE A 71 14.27 -2.31 14.20
#